data_AF-A0A920Q8N7-F1
#
_entry.id   AF-A0A920Q8N7-F1
#
_cell.length_a   1.000
_cell.length_b   1.000
_cell.length_c   1.000
_cell.angle_alpha   90.00
_cell.angle_beta   90.00
_cell.angle_gamma   90.00
#
_symmetry.space_group_name_H-M   'P 1'
#
loop_
_entity.id
_entity.type
_entity.pdbx_description
1 polymer ?
#
loop_
_entity_poly.entity_id
_entity_poly.type
_entity_poly.pdbx_seq_one_letter_code
_entity_poly.pdbx_strand_id
1 'polypeptide(L)' 'MINACKANNVKLGVGFQLRFHPGHMMASGVVKEGGLGKVALAQVLLGSGIRGETKRQSGGS' A
#
# COMPACT_ATOMS: atom_id res chain seq x y z
N MET A 1 19.03 6.06 -6.17
CA MET A 1 18.96 4.79 -5.42
C MET A 1 19.17 3.57 -6.31
N ILE A 2 18.32 3.31 -7.32
CA ILE A 2 18.43 2.13 -8.22
C ILE A 2 19.83 2.00 -8.86
N ASN A 3 20.32 3.04 -9.54
CA ASN A 3 21.63 3.00 -10.23
C ASN A 3 22.80 2.78 -9.26
N ALA A 4 22.75 3.40 -8.08
CA ALA A 4 23.79 3.25 -7.06
C ALA A 4 23.81 1.82 -6.49
N CYS A 5 22.66 1.25 -6.16
CA CYS A 5 22.58 -0.13 -5.67
C CYS A 5 23.06 -1.14 -6.72
N LYS A 6 22.74 -0.91 -8.01
CA LYS A 6 23.23 -1.73 -9.13
C LYS A 6 24.75 -1.64 -9.29
N ALA A 7 25.31 -0.42 -9.26
CA ALA A 7 26.75 -0.20 -9.38
C ALA A 7 27.56 -0.82 -8.23
N ASN A 8 26.95 -0.92 -7.04
CA ASN A 8 27.59 -1.48 -5.85
C ASN A 8 27.21 -2.95 -5.58
N ASN A 9 26.50 -3.61 -6.50
CA ASN A 9 26.05 -4.99 -6.36
C ASN A 9 25.30 -5.29 -5.03
N VAL A 10 24.48 -4.34 -4.57
CA VAL A 10 23.65 -4.49 -3.36
C VAL A 10 22.17 -4.57 -3.70
N LYS A 11 21.42 -5.37 -2.92
CA LYS A 11 19.97 -5.51 -3.09
C LYS A 11 19.26 -4.28 -2.52
N LEU A 12 18.36 -3.70 -3.30
CA LEU A 12 17.46 -2.63 -2.87
C LEU A 12 16.06 -3.20 -2.63
N GLY A 13 15.59 -3.15 -1.39
CA GLY A 13 14.22 -3.50 -1.01
C GLY A 13 13.42 -2.25 -0.61
N VAL A 14 12.12 -2.24 -0.92
CA VAL A 14 11.18 -1.22 -0.43
C VAL A 14 10.13 -1.91 0.43
N GLY A 15 10.01 -1.44 1.68
CA GLY A 15 9.09 -2.00 2.68
C GLY A 15 7.63 -1.63 2.42
N PHE A 16 6.97 -2.32 1.51
CA PHE A 16 5.52 -2.16 1.27
C PHE A 16 4.69 -3.03 2.22
N GLN A 17 4.76 -2.75 3.52
CA GLN A 17 4.20 -3.61 4.58
C GLN A 17 2.69 -3.90 4.41
N LEU A 18 1.92 -2.94 3.90
CA LEU A 18 0.48 -3.11 3.68
C LEU A 18 0.14 -4.22 2.67
N ARG A 19 1.08 -4.68 1.83
CA ARG A 19 0.85 -5.84 0.94
C ARG A 19 0.56 -7.13 1.69
N PHE A 20 1.01 -7.21 2.95
CA PHE A 20 0.79 -8.35 3.83
C PHE A 20 -0.37 -8.13 4.79
N HIS A 21 -1.05 -6.98 4.75
CA HIS A 21 -2.29 -6.78 5.49
C HIS A 21 -3.33 -7.82 5.01
N PRO A 22 -4.04 -8.53 5.91
CA PRO A 22 -4.97 -9.60 5.52
C PRO A 22 -5.98 -9.16 4.46
N GLY A 23 -6.54 -7.94 4.59
CA GLY A 23 -7.46 -7.39 3.59
C GLY A 23 -6.83 -7.19 2.20
N HIS A 24 -5.55 -6.82 2.13
CA HIS A 24 -4.84 -6.66 0.85
C HIS A 24 -4.48 -8.02 0.24
N MET A 25 -4.11 -9.01 1.05
CA MET A 25 -3.85 -10.36 0.56
C MET A 25 -5.11 -11.01 -0.02
N MET A 26 -6.24 -10.86 0.66
CA MET A 26 -7.54 -11.34 0.17
C MET A 26 -7.96 -10.64 -1.12
N ALA A 27 -7.90 -9.31 -1.17
CA ALA A 27 -8.22 -8.55 -2.39
C ALA A 27 -7.31 -8.95 -3.57
N SER A 28 -6.02 -9.15 -3.31
CA SER A 28 -5.05 -9.65 -4.31
C SER A 28 -5.42 -11.03 -4.83
N GLY A 29 -5.89 -11.93 -3.94
CA GLY A 29 -6.38 -13.27 -4.33
C GLY A 29 -7.55 -13.19 -5.31
N VAL A 30 -8.61 -12.45 -4.94
CA VAL A 30 -9.82 -12.31 -5.78
C VAL A 30 -9.50 -11.72 -7.16
N VAL A 31 -8.59 -10.73 -7.22
CA VAL A 31 -8.15 -10.15 -8.50
C VAL A 31 -7.38 -11.18 -9.33
N LYS A 32 -6.44 -11.91 -8.73
CA LYS A 32 -5.62 -12.92 -9.43
C LYS A 32 -6.43 -14.09 -9.97
N GLU A 33 -7.44 -14.52 -9.22
CA GLU A 33 -8.35 -15.61 -9.60
C GLU A 33 -9.37 -15.17 -10.66
N GLY A 34 -9.41 -13.88 -11.00
CA GLY A 34 -10.37 -13.33 -11.96
C GLY A 34 -11.79 -13.20 -11.40
N GLY A 35 -11.99 -13.30 -10.08
CA GLY A 35 -13.30 -13.26 -9.45
C GLY A 35 -14.08 -11.95 -9.63
N LEU A 36 -13.39 -10.86 -10.01
CA LEU A 36 -14.02 -9.57 -10.32
C LEU A 36 -14.24 -9.34 -11.83
N GLY A 37 -13.84 -10.28 -12.69
CA GLY A 37 -13.75 -10.07 -14.13
C GLY A 37 -12.73 -8.97 -14.49
N LYS A 38 -13.05 -8.13 -15.46
CA LYS A 38 -12.19 -7.00 -15.86
C LYS A 38 -12.33 -5.85 -14.85
N VAL A 39 -11.29 -5.63 -14.06
CA VAL A 39 -11.22 -4.48 -13.14
C VAL A 39 -11.24 -3.17 -13.93
N ALA A 40 -12.31 -2.38 -13.77
CA ALA A 40 -12.48 -1.09 -14.43
C ALA A 40 -12.09 0.10 -13.54
N LEU A 41 -12.12 -0.08 -12.21
CA LEU A 41 -11.79 0.95 -11.22
C LEU A 41 -11.19 0.30 -9.97
N ALA A 42 -10.18 0.96 -9.40
CA ALA A 42 -9.70 0.70 -8.05
C ALA A 42 -9.59 2.04 -7.31
N GLN A 43 -10.16 2.13 -6.12
CA GLN A 43 -10.09 3.30 -5.26
C GLN A 43 -9.44 2.91 -3.93
N VAL A 44 -8.55 3.76 -3.44
CA VAL A 44 -7.84 3.55 -2.18
C VAL A 44 -7.95 4.83 -1.35
N LEU A 45 -8.25 4.66 -0.07
CA LEU A 45 -8.15 5.73 0.93
C LEU A 45 -6.95 5.41 1.82
N LEU A 46 -5.98 6.32 1.87
CA LEU A 46 -4.92 6.28 2.86
C LEU A 46 -5.31 7.19 4.01
N GLY A 47 -5.89 6.59 5.05
CA GLY A 47 -6.20 7.28 6.30
C GLY A 47 -5.11 7.04 7.34
N SER A 48 -4.73 8.08 8.06
CA SER A 48 -3.96 8.00 9.29
C SER A 48 -4.78 8.58 10.45
N GLY A 49 -4.52 8.12 11.66
CA GLY A 49 -5.12 8.67 12.86
C GLY A 49 -4.47 8.13 14.11
N ILE A 50 -4.54 8.88 15.21
CA ILE A 50 -4.11 8.44 16.52
C ILE A 50 -5.33 7.88 17.24
N ARG A 51 -5.24 6.63 17.72
CA ARG A 51 -6.34 6.01 18.47
C ARG A 51 -6.64 6.87 19.71
N GLY A 52 -7.90 7.29 19.85
CA GLY A 52 -8.37 8.12 20.96
C GLY A 52 -8.34 9.64 20.69
N GLU A 53 -7.88 10.06 19.52
CA GLU A 53 -7.94 11.46 19.11
C GLU A 53 -9.39 11.85 18.73
N THR A 54 -10.00 12.73 19.53
CA THR A 54 -11.39 13.18 19.35
C THR A 54 -11.50 14.52 18.62
N LYS A 55 -10.39 15.25 18.46
CA LYS A 55 -10.34 16.55 17.78
C LYS A 55 -9.09 16.64 16.92
N ARG A 56 -9.26 16.51 15.61
CA ARG A 56 -8.19 16.77 14.65
C ARG A 56 -7.95 18.27 14.62
N GLN A 57 -6.77 18.75 15.03
CA GLN A 57 -6.40 20.13 14.73
C GLN A 57 -6.33 20.25 13.20
N SER A 58 -7.08 21.17 12.63
CA SER A 58 -7.01 21.53 11.21
C SER A 58 -5.67 22.22 10.94
N GLY A 59 -4.61 21.43 10.87
CA GLY A 59 -3.31 21.80 10.30
C GLY A 59 -3.28 21.31 8.86
N GLY A 60 -3.12 22.24 7.94
CA GLY A 60 -3.36 22.10 6.52
C GLY A 60 -2.45 21.12 5.77
N SER A 61 -2.88 20.86 4.54
CA SER A 61 -2.02 20.60 3.39
C SER A 61 -2.56 21.44 2.24
#